data_AF-A0A259HDP9-F1
#
_entry.id   AF-A0A259HDP9-F1
#
_cell.length_a   1.000
_cell.length_b   1.000
_cell.length_c   1.000
_cell.angle_alpha   90.00
_cell.angle_beta   90.00
_cell.angle_gamma   90.00
#
_symmetry.space_group_name_H-M   'P 1'
#
loop_
_entity.id
_entity.type
_entity.pdbx_description
1 polymer ?
#
loop_
_entity_poly.entity_id
_entity_poly.type
_entity_poly.pdbx_seq_one_letter_code
_entity_poly.pdbx_strand_id
1 'polypeptide(L)'
;MMFSGEYHPFRQPVPSLHLDVLQKIKAAGFNMVSFYVDWALLEGKRGEFRAEDIHDLEPFLEAAKQAGIYLLARPGPYINAEVSGGGFPGWLQRNTGVLRTDSGDFLGS
;
A
#
# COMPACT_ATOMS: atom_id res chain seq x y z
N MET A 1 5.37 -21.63 10.48
CA MET A 1 5.79 -21.32 9.10
C MET A 1 4.93 -20.18 8.59
N MET A 2 5.54 -19.10 8.09
CA MET A 2 4.82 -18.03 7.39
C MET A 2 4.88 -18.31 5.89
N PHE A 3 3.74 -18.32 5.21
CA PHE A 3 3.67 -18.48 3.77
C PHE A 3 2.73 -17.41 3.21
N SER A 4 3.30 -16.48 2.44
CA SER A 4 2.66 -15.22 2.06
C SER A 4 2.52 -15.05 0.54
N GLY A 5 1.39 -14.47 0.11
CA GLY A 5 1.18 -13.98 -1.25
C GLY A 5 1.15 -12.44 -1.28
N GLU A 6 1.43 -11.83 -2.43
CA GLU A 6 1.40 -10.37 -2.59
C GLU A 6 0.03 -9.90 -3.11
N TYR A 7 -0.53 -8.85 -2.50
CA TYR A 7 -1.78 -8.23 -2.91
C TYR A 7 -1.74 -6.72 -2.70
N HIS A 8 -2.08 -5.92 -3.71
CA HIS A 8 -2.06 -4.45 -3.60
C HIS A 8 -3.49 -3.91 -3.58
N PRO A 9 -4.01 -3.42 -2.43
CA PRO A 9 -5.38 -2.93 -2.32
C PRO A 9 -5.71 -1.82 -3.34
N PHE A 10 -4.76 -0.91 -3.58
CA PHE A 10 -4.90 0.18 -4.54
C PHE A 10 -5.02 -0.26 -6.01
N ARG A 11 -4.71 -1.54 -6.35
CA ARG A 11 -4.93 -2.10 -7.69
C ARG A 11 -6.30 -2.78 -7.84
N GLN A 12 -7.06 -2.91 -6.76
CA GLN A 12 -8.42 -3.45 -6.75
C GLN A 12 -9.34 -2.47 -5.99
N PRO A 13 -9.83 -1.41 -6.66
CA PRO A 13 -10.55 -0.30 -6.02
C PRO A 13 -12.03 -0.65 -5.69
N VAL A 14 -12.33 -1.93 -5.49
CA VAL A 14 -13.67 -2.43 -5.14
C VAL A 14 -13.58 -3.11 -3.77
N PRO A 15 -13.87 -2.40 -2.67
CA PRO A 15 -13.66 -2.88 -1.31
C PRO A 15 -14.27 -4.25 -1.00
N SER A 16 -15.48 -4.51 -1.53
CA SER A 16 -16.20 -5.76 -1.30
C SER A 16 -15.52 -6.99 -1.95
N LEU A 17 -14.58 -6.81 -2.89
CA LEU A 17 -13.85 -7.91 -3.54
C LEU A 17 -12.56 -8.30 -2.81
N HIS A 18 -12.13 -7.56 -1.79
CA HIS A 18 -10.96 -7.94 -0.99
C HIS A 18 -11.13 -9.32 -0.36
N LEU A 19 -12.30 -9.60 0.21
CA LEU A 19 -12.59 -10.87 0.86
C LEU A 19 -12.50 -12.05 -0.12
N ASP A 20 -13.02 -11.90 -1.35
CA ASP A 20 -12.96 -12.92 -2.39
C ASP A 20 -11.51 -13.30 -2.73
N VAL A 21 -10.64 -12.31 -2.94
CA VAL A 21 -9.22 -12.56 -3.24
C VAL A 21 -8.51 -13.22 -2.05
N LEU A 22 -8.78 -12.76 -0.83
CA LEU A 22 -8.15 -13.28 0.38
C LEU A 22 -8.60 -14.71 0.70
N GLN A 23 -9.85 -15.07 0.42
CA GLN A 23 -10.34 -16.45 0.52
C GLN A 23 -9.65 -17.37 -0.48
N LYS A 24 -9.38 -16.92 -1.72
CA LYS A 24 -8.61 -17.68 -2.71
C LYS A 24 -7.17 -17.92 -2.25
N ILE A 25 -6.52 -16.90 -1.69
CA ILE A 25 -5.17 -17.02 -1.12
C ILE A 25 -5.17 -18.02 0.06
N LYS A 26 -6.15 -17.91 0.95
CA LYS A 26 -6.33 -18.84 2.08
C LYS A 26 -6.51 -20.28 1.61
N ALA A 27 -7.36 -20.50 0.60
CA ALA A 27 -7.63 -21.83 0.04
C ALA A 27 -6.40 -22.45 -0.63
N ALA A 28 -5.47 -21.64 -1.14
CA ALA A 28 -4.18 -22.09 -1.66
C ALA A 28 -3.17 -22.50 -0.55
N GLY A 29 -3.56 -22.45 0.73
CA GLY A 29 -2.75 -22.87 1.87
C GLY A 29 -1.91 -21.76 2.51
N PHE A 30 -2.06 -20.52 2.07
CA PHE A 30 -1.34 -19.38 2.62
C PHE A 30 -1.98 -18.91 3.92
N ASN A 31 -1.17 -18.29 4.79
CA ASN A 31 -1.61 -17.76 6.08
C ASN A 31 -1.29 -16.27 6.26
N MET A 32 -0.65 -15.66 5.27
CA MET A 32 -0.27 -14.25 5.27
C MET A 32 -0.47 -13.64 3.89
N VAL A 33 -0.69 -12.32 3.85
CA VAL A 33 -0.60 -11.50 2.65
C VAL A 33 0.33 -10.32 2.91
N SER A 34 1.22 -10.05 1.97
CA SER A 34 2.04 -8.85 1.92
C SER A 34 1.37 -7.81 1.02
N PHE A 35 1.41 -6.54 1.42
CA PHE A 35 0.80 -5.47 0.64
C PHE A 35 1.61 -4.16 0.70
N TYR A 36 1.60 -3.43 -0.40
CA TYR A 36 2.09 -2.05 -0.47
C TYR A 36 0.99 -1.02 -0.21
N VAL A 37 1.39 0.18 0.23
CA VAL A 37 0.57 1.40 0.22
C VAL A 37 1.24 2.40 -0.72
N ASP A 38 0.48 2.97 -1.65
CA ASP A 38 1.02 3.91 -2.64
C ASP A 38 0.80 5.36 -2.19
N TRP A 39 1.88 5.99 -1.71
CA TRP A 39 1.85 7.37 -1.21
C TRP A 39 1.38 8.37 -2.27
N ALA A 40 1.70 8.15 -3.55
CA ALA A 40 1.28 9.02 -4.64
C ALA A 40 -0.25 9.15 -4.78
N LEU A 41 -1.00 8.12 -4.38
CA LEU A 41 -2.46 8.13 -4.40
C LEU A 41 -3.07 8.81 -3.17
N LEU A 42 -2.38 8.74 -2.02
CA LEU A 42 -2.90 9.23 -0.75
C LEU A 42 -2.56 10.69 -0.47
N GLU A 43 -1.49 11.22 -1.06
CA GLU A 43 -1.06 12.61 -0.85
C GLU A 43 -0.72 13.30 -2.17
N GLY A 44 -1.68 13.28 -3.10
CA GLY A 44 -1.53 13.96 -4.40
C GLY A 44 -1.26 15.47 -4.25
N LYS A 45 -1.78 16.08 -3.18
CA LYS A 45 -1.45 17.46 -2.76
C LYS A 45 -0.63 17.41 -1.47
N ARG A 46 0.60 17.95 -1.54
CA ARG A 46 1.52 18.01 -0.39
C ARG A 46 0.86 18.64 0.83
N GLY A 47 0.94 17.96 1.97
CA GLY A 47 0.31 18.32 3.24
C GLY A 47 -1.16 17.86 3.39
N GLU A 48 -1.77 17.25 2.37
CA GLU A 48 -3.15 16.76 2.42
C GLU A 48 -3.22 15.24 2.18
N PHE A 49 -3.09 14.49 3.26
CA PHE A 49 -3.28 13.03 3.26
C PHE A 49 -4.78 12.67 3.21
N ARG A 50 -5.17 11.81 2.27
CA ARG A 50 -6.55 11.32 2.10
C ARG A 50 -6.54 9.82 1.80
N ALA A 51 -6.98 9.02 2.76
CA ALA A 51 -7.18 7.57 2.63
C ALA A 51 -8.68 7.26 2.84
N GLU A 52 -9.49 7.73 1.91
CA GLU A 52 -10.95 7.67 1.94
C GLU A 52 -11.47 6.92 0.70
N ASP A 53 -12.76 6.56 0.71
CA ASP A 53 -13.45 5.88 -0.40
C ASP A 53 -12.70 4.62 -0.87
N ILE A 54 -12.26 4.58 -2.13
CA ILE A 54 -11.56 3.43 -2.72
C ILE A 54 -10.11 3.29 -2.24
N HIS A 55 -9.59 4.30 -1.53
CA HIS A 55 -8.24 4.28 -0.94
C HIS A 55 -8.27 4.00 0.56
N ASP A 56 -9.45 3.85 1.16
CA ASP A 56 -9.59 3.39 2.53
C ASP A 56 -9.08 1.94 2.65
N LEU A 57 -8.17 1.71 3.59
CA LEU A 57 -7.62 0.38 3.85
C LEU A 57 -8.48 -0.44 4.82
N GLU A 58 -9.39 0.18 5.58
CA GLU A 58 -10.20 -0.51 6.59
C GLU A 58 -10.97 -1.71 6.01
N PRO A 59 -11.63 -1.62 4.83
CA PRO A 59 -12.29 -2.77 4.24
C PRO A 59 -11.33 -3.92 3.90
N PHE A 60 -10.09 -3.62 3.51
CA PHE A 60 -9.07 -4.63 3.25
C PHE A 60 -8.59 -5.30 4.55
N LEU A 61 -8.38 -4.52 5.61
CA LEU A 61 -7.96 -5.02 6.92
C LEU A 61 -9.03 -5.93 7.53
N GLU A 62 -10.30 -5.52 7.48
CA GLU A 62 -11.42 -6.32 7.97
C GLU A 62 -11.63 -7.59 7.13
N ALA A 63 -11.46 -7.51 5.81
CA ALA A 63 -11.49 -8.70 4.95
C ALA A 63 -10.38 -9.71 5.29
N ALA A 64 -9.16 -9.24 5.61
CA ALA A 64 -8.06 -10.12 6.02
C ALA A 64 -8.33 -10.81 7.36
N LYS A 65 -8.87 -10.07 8.32
CA LYS A 65 -9.33 -10.61 9.60
C LYS A 65 -10.43 -11.65 9.40
N GLN A 66 -11.43 -11.36 8.56
CA GLN A 66 -12.52 -12.29 8.26
C GLN A 66 -12.03 -13.56 7.54
N ALA A 67 -11.07 -13.46 6.63
CA ALA A 67 -10.47 -14.61 5.95
C ALA A 67 -9.47 -15.41 6.83
N GLY A 68 -9.11 -14.89 8.02
CA GLY A 68 -8.09 -15.48 8.88
C GLY A 68 -6.69 -15.46 8.25
N ILE A 69 -6.33 -14.33 7.64
CA ILE A 69 -5.04 -14.04 6.99
C ILE A 69 -4.30 -12.97 7.79
N TYR A 70 -3.04 -13.22 8.13
CA TYR A 70 -2.14 -12.19 8.67
C TYR A 70 -1.68 -11.23 7.59
N LEU A 71 -1.25 -10.02 7.97
CA LEU A 71 -0.77 -9.01 7.04
C LEU A 71 0.68 -8.61 7.31
N LEU A 72 1.48 -8.51 6.24
CA LEU A 72 2.78 -7.84 6.22
C LEU A 72 2.61 -6.49 5.52
N ALA A 73 2.51 -5.42 6.31
CA ALA A 73 2.38 -4.07 5.79
C ALA A 73 3.73 -3.55 5.25
N ARG A 74 3.72 -3.00 4.02
CA ARG A 74 4.88 -2.40 3.37
C ARG A 74 4.51 -0.99 2.86
N PRO A 75 4.36 0.02 3.73
CA PRO A 75 3.82 1.32 3.31
C PRO A 75 4.80 2.24 2.57
N GLY A 76 6.03 1.80 2.30
CA GLY A 76 7.06 2.63 1.68
C GLY A 76 7.90 3.40 2.71
N PRO A 77 8.26 4.68 2.45
CA PRO A 77 7.61 5.62 1.52
C PRO A 77 7.89 5.39 0.03
N TYR A 78 8.97 4.67 -0.29
CA TYR A 78 9.25 4.18 -1.64
C TYR A 78 8.90 2.69 -1.72
N ILE A 79 8.05 2.31 -2.68
CA ILE A 79 7.60 0.91 -2.84
C ILE A 79 8.09 0.26 -4.12
N ASN A 80 8.61 1.03 -5.07
CA ASN A 80 8.86 0.57 -6.44
C ASN A 80 7.57 0.08 -7.11
N ALA A 81 7.23 -1.20 -6.91
CA ALA A 81 5.95 -1.84 -7.26
C ALA A 81 5.43 -1.65 -8.70
N GLU A 82 6.27 -1.16 -9.62
CA GLU A 82 5.90 -0.77 -10.98
C GLU A 82 4.72 0.22 -10.99
N VAL A 83 4.69 1.13 -10.02
CA VAL A 83 3.76 2.27 -9.97
C VAL A 83 4.46 3.57 -10.36
N SER A 84 3.69 4.59 -10.69
CA SER A 84 4.25 5.91 -11.01
C SER A 84 5.14 6.43 -9.87
N GLY A 85 6.33 6.93 -10.22
CA GLY A 85 7.30 7.44 -9.25
C GLY A 85 7.83 6.40 -8.25
N GLY A 86 7.53 5.11 -8.44
CA GLY A 86 7.82 4.07 -7.45
C GLY A 86 7.12 4.28 -6.10
N GLY A 87 5.98 4.99 -6.10
CA GLY A 87 5.19 5.37 -4.93
C GLY A 87 5.35 6.82 -4.52
N PHE A 88 6.34 7.54 -5.07
CA PHE A 88 6.53 8.95 -4.76
C PHE A 88 5.52 9.83 -5.49
N PRO A 89 4.83 10.75 -4.77
CA PRO A 89 4.02 11.78 -5.39
C PRO A 89 4.86 12.64 -6.34
N GLY A 90 4.27 13.07 -7.46
CA GLY A 90 4.98 13.87 -8.46
C GLY A 90 5.52 15.21 -7.93
N TRP A 91 4.97 15.74 -6.83
CA TRP A 91 5.49 16.95 -6.22
C TRP A 91 6.90 16.80 -5.63
N LEU A 92 7.37 15.58 -5.36
CA LEU A 92 8.75 15.32 -4.94
C LEU A 92 9.79 15.66 -6.00
N GLN A 93 9.39 15.84 -7.27
CA GLN A 93 10.30 16.35 -8.30
C GLN A 93 10.83 17.76 -8.00
N ARG A 94 10.17 18.51 -7.10
CA ARG A 94 10.62 19.83 -6.63
C ARG A 94 11.53 19.77 -5.41
N ASN A 95 11.80 18.57 -4.88
CA ASN A 95 12.70 18.37 -3.77
C ASN A 95 14.15 18.55 -4.24
N THR A 96 14.96 19.29 -3.49
CA THR A 96 16.38 19.53 -3.79
C THR A 96 17.31 18.47 -3.20
N GLY A 97 16.82 17.68 -2.24
CA GLY A 97 17.52 16.55 -1.65
C GLY A 97 17.54 15.32 -2.54
N VAL A 98 18.54 14.47 -2.33
CA VAL A 98 18.58 13.15 -2.96
C VAL A 98 17.52 12.27 -2.31
N LEU A 99 16.59 11.73 -3.10
CA LEU A 99 15.53 10.86 -2.57
C LEU A 99 16.13 9.56 -2.02
N ARG A 100 15.50 9.02 -0.96
CA ARG A 100 15.93 7.77 -0.27
C ARG A 100 17.30 7.86 0.41
N THR A 101 17.76 9.06 0.74
CA THR A 101 18.90 9.30 1.63
C THR A 101 18.44 10.01 2.90
N ASP A 102 19.38 10.40 3.76
CA ASP A 102 19.14 11.19 4.97
C ASP A 102 19.07 12.71 4.72
N SER A 103 18.94 13.14 3.47
CA SER A 103 18.79 14.55 3.12
C SER A 103 17.59 15.18 3.86
N GLY A 104 17.85 16.30 4.56
CA GLY A 104 16.81 17.02 5.31
C GLY A 104 15.63 17.48 4.45
N ASP A 105 15.88 17.83 3.18
CA ASP A 105 14.81 18.21 2.25
C ASP A 105 13.90 17.01 1.95
N PHE A 106 14.44 15.80 1.82
CA PHE A 106 13.66 14.58 1.60
C PHE A 106 12.96 14.11 2.88
N LEU A 107 13.64 14.09 4.02
CA LEU A 107 13.03 13.66 5.29
C LEU A 107 11.97 14.64 5.81
N GLY A 108 12.07 15.93 5.45
CA GLY A 108 11.08 16.97 5.74
C GLY A 108 10.03 17.18 4.65
N SER A 109 9.94 16.25 3.67
CA SER A 109 8.96 16.29 2.57
C SER A 109 7.53 16.34 3.08
#